data_AF-A0A9E1T972-F1
#
_entry.id   AF-A0A9E1T972-F1
#
_cell.length_a   1.000
_cell.length_b   1.000
_cell.length_c   1.000
_cell.angle_alpha   90.00
_cell.angle_beta   90.00
_cell.angle_gamma   90.00
#
_symmetry.space_group_name_H-M   'P 1'
#
loop_
_entity.id
_entity.type
_entity.pdbx_description
1 polymer ?
#
loop_
_entity_poly.entity_id
_entity_poly.type
_entity_poly.pdbx_seq_one_letter_code
_entity_poly.pdbx_strand_id
1 'polypeptide(L)' 'MGDIKNYQMLINGDWVDASDGGTFDSVNPSTGEIWSRVPEATEADVNRAVET' A
#
# COMPACT_ATOMS: atom_id res chain seq x y z
N MET A 1 -4.46 -5.37 21.41
CA MET A 1 -4.63 -5.15 19.97
C MET A 1 -3.37 -4.47 19.50
N GLY A 2 -2.55 -5.11 18.67
CA GLY A 2 -1.36 -4.45 18.13
C GLY A 2 -1.76 -3.33 17.18
N ASP A 3 -0.94 -2.27 17.10
CA ASP A 3 -1.16 -1.19 16.16
C ASP A 3 -1.15 -1.73 14.72
N ILE A 4 -2.21 -1.44 13.95
CA ILE A 4 -2.27 -1.82 12.53
C ILE A 4 -1.28 -0.95 11.76
N LYS A 5 -0.28 -1.59 11.15
CA LYS A 5 0.77 -0.88 10.44
C LYS A 5 0.28 -0.41 9.06
N ASN A 6 0.50 0.85 8.75
CA ASN A 6 0.29 1.41 7.41
C ASN A 6 1.61 1.37 6.64
N TYR A 7 1.56 0.89 5.40
CA TYR A 7 2.70 0.86 4.48
C TYR A 7 2.52 1.88 3.34
N GLN A 8 3.60 2.11 2.61
CA GLN A 8 3.66 3.00 1.46
C GLN A 8 4.26 2.27 0.25
N MET A 9 4.02 2.78 -0.95
CA MET A 9 4.68 2.30 -2.17
C MET A 9 6.05 2.94 -2.30
N LEU A 10 7.01 2.25 -2.92
CA LEU A 10 8.31 2.82 -3.26
C LEU A 10 8.34 3.09 -4.76
N ILE A 11 8.28 4.37 -5.16
CA ILE A 11 8.28 4.81 -6.56
C ILE A 11 9.39 5.85 -6.72
N ASN A 12 10.29 5.64 -7.68
CA ASN A 12 11.44 6.53 -7.96
C ASN A 12 12.33 6.84 -6.73
N GLY A 13 12.42 5.88 -5.80
CA GLY A 13 13.21 6.03 -4.57
C GLY A 13 12.48 6.69 -3.40
N ASP A 14 11.25 7.16 -3.62
CA ASP A 14 10.44 7.82 -2.61
C ASP A 14 9.31 6.91 -2.10
N TRP A 15 9.04 6.99 -0.80
CA TRP A 15 7.88 6.36 -0.17
C TRP A 15 6.64 7.25 -0.35
N VAL A 16 5.63 6.73 -1.05
CA VAL A 16 4.44 7.48 -1.44
C VAL A 16 3.16 6.70 -1.12
N ASP A 17 2.10 7.44 -0.81
CA ASP A 17 0.74 6.90 -0.75
C ASP A 17 0.18 6.68 -2.15
N ALA A 18 -0.95 5.98 -2.26
CA ALA A 18 -1.69 5.89 -3.52
C ALA A 18 -2.13 7.29 -3.98
N SER A 19 -2.12 7.54 -5.28
CA SER A 19 -2.44 8.87 -5.83
C SER A 19 -3.88 9.32 -5.54
N ASP A 20 -4.80 8.40 -5.26
CA ASP A 20 -6.17 8.66 -4.81
C ASP A 20 -6.37 8.49 -3.29
N GLY A 21 -5.30 8.15 -2.55
CA GLY A 21 -5.34 7.83 -1.13
C GLY A 21 -5.97 6.47 -0.80
N GLY A 22 -6.25 5.64 -1.80
CA GLY A 22 -6.80 4.30 -1.64
C GLY A 22 -5.90 3.37 -0.85
N THR A 23 -6.51 2.52 -0.02
CA THR A 23 -5.80 1.52 0.78
C THR A 23 -6.66 0.29 0.98
N PHE A 24 -6.04 -0.88 1.10
CA PHE A 24 -6.72 -2.12 1.47
C PHE A 24 -6.06 -2.82 2.66
N ASP A 25 -6.85 -3.61 3.38
CA ASP A 25 -6.39 -4.36 4.54
C ASP A 25 -5.71 -5.66 4.10
N SER A 26 -4.51 -5.92 4.62
CA SER A 26 -3.81 -7.19 4.46
C SER A 26 -4.16 -8.12 5.62
N VAL A 27 -4.68 -9.28 5.27
CA VAL A 27 -5.18 -10.27 6.23
C VAL A 27 -4.14 -11.37 6.43
N ASN A 28 -3.88 -11.72 7.67
CA ASN A 28 -3.02 -12.85 8.02
C ASN A 28 -3.73 -14.16 7.64
N PRO A 29 -3.18 -14.99 6.73
CA PRO A 29 -3.85 -16.21 6.25
C PRO A 29 -4.01 -17.29 7.33
N SER A 30 -3.22 -17.24 8.42
CA SER A 30 -3.29 -18.21 9.50
C SER A 30 -4.32 -17.87 10.58
N THR A 31 -4.67 -16.59 10.74
CA THR A 31 -5.60 -16.13 11.81
C THR A 31 -6.86 -15.45 11.28
N GLY A 32 -6.85 -14.98 10.04
CA GLY A 32 -7.94 -14.18 9.46
C GLY A 32 -7.99 -12.74 9.98
N GLU A 33 -7.01 -12.33 10.79
CA GLU A 33 -6.96 -10.98 11.36
C GLU A 33 -6.19 -10.01 10.44
N ILE A 34 -6.60 -8.74 10.45
CA ILE A 34 -5.88 -7.68 9.76
C ILE A 34 -4.58 -7.42 10.52
N TRP A 35 -3.46 -7.43 9.81
CA TRP A 35 -2.14 -7.14 10.40
C TRP A 35 -1.51 -5.86 9.83
N SER A 36 -1.97 -5.40 8.66
CA SER A 36 -1.51 -4.15 8.06
C SER A 36 -2.50 -3.59 7.05
N ARG A 37 -2.27 -2.33 6.65
CA ARG A 37 -2.96 -1.65 5.58
C ARG A 37 -1.93 -1.15 4.56
N VAL A 38 -2.21 -1.39 3.28
CA VAL A 38 -1.28 -1.13 2.17
C VAL A 38 -1.98 -0.24 1.14
N PRO A 39 -1.25 0.62 0.40
CA PRO A 39 -1.85 1.47 -0.63
C PRO A 39 -2.41 0.64 -1.77
N GLU A 40 -3.57 1.05 -2.29
CA GLU A 40 -4.19 0.46 -3.47
C GLU A 40 -3.72 1.25 -4.70
N ALA A 41 -2.71 0.72 -5.40
CA ALA A 41 -2.09 1.42 -6.53
C ALA A 41 -3.10 1.68 -7.66
N THR A 42 -3.19 2.92 -8.11
CA THR A 42 -3.99 3.29 -9.29
C THR A 42 -3.20 3.11 -10.59
N GLU A 43 -3.87 3.24 -11.73
CA GLU A 43 -3.21 3.33 -13.04
C GLU A 43 -2.15 4.45 -13.08
N ALA A 44 -2.38 5.59 -12.44
CA ALA A 44 -1.43 6.70 -12.40
C ALA A 44 -0.17 6.34 -11.60
N ASP A 45 -0.30 5.60 -10.51
CA ASP A 45 0.83 5.13 -9.71
C ASP A 45 1.66 4.10 -10.47
N VAL A 46 0.99 3.20 -11.21
CA VAL A 46 1.65 2.23 -12.10
C VAL A 46 2.42 2.96 -13.20
N ASN A 47 1.82 3.95 -13.86
CA ASN A 47 2.50 4.72 -14.90
C ASN A 47 3.74 5.45 -14.36
N ARG A 48 3.62 6.12 -13.19
CA ARG A 48 4.75 6.77 -12.51
C ARG A 48 5.90 5.82 -12.15
N ALA A 49 5.59 4.56 -11.85
CA ALA A 49 6.59 3.54 -11.53
C ALA A 49 7.32 3.00 -12.77
N VAL A 50 6.73 3.16 -13.96
CA VAL A 50 7.30 2.70 -15.24
C VAL A 50 8.07 3.81 -15.95
N GLU A 51 7.63 5.07 -15.83
CA GLU A 51 8.31 6.23 -16.42
C GLU A 51 9.71 6.42 -15.80
N THR A 52 10.76 6.21 -16.61
CA THR A 52 12.19 6.34 -16.24
C THR A 52 12.78 7.69 -16.61
#